data_AF-A0A2D4LL01-F1
#
_entry.id   AF-A0A2D4LL01-F1
#
_cell.length_a   1.000
_cell.length_b   1.000
_cell.length_c   1.000
_cell.angle_alpha   90.00
_cell.angle_beta   90.00
_cell.angle_gamma   90.00
#
_symmetry.space_group_name_H-M   'P 1'
#
loop_
_entity.id
_entity.type
_entity.pdbx_description
1 polymer ?
#
loop_
_entity_poly.entity_id
_entity_poly.type
_entity_poly.pdbx_seq_one_letter_code
_entity_poly.pdbx_strand_id
1 'polypeptide(L)'
;PGETELTVLGYFSSFDTDLQEKYKDWQNRLKAKWEDENKKEMSFELLRLQANDTGFYLCAAYRETAEEAHFAPGGTKLLVTDPKCDNQPSPRVVLLSPLCHKKRITLVCLAEGFHYKWPLDVIWERNGQNISRLSSATESIKKQGECNFATASRLSILAEEWQKGHNYSCHVKQTGQVLSDSVEGSPVHKTESTSGISEIQLSLYAGQFIFLLLGAKSLAYSVILGIYKIYRKKGL
;
A
#
# COMPACT_ATOMS: atom_id res chain seq x y z
N PRO A 1 9.92 -1.43 5.67
CA PRO A 1 9.53 -1.43 4.24
C PRO A 1 9.60 -2.86 3.70
N GLY A 2 8.42 -3.44 3.43
CA GLY A 2 8.17 -4.73 2.78
C GLY A 2 9.12 -5.87 3.15
N GLU A 3 8.69 -6.78 4.01
CA GLU A 3 9.32 -8.10 4.10
C GLU A 3 9.20 -8.77 2.73
N THR A 4 10.23 -8.68 1.90
CA THR A 4 10.42 -9.60 0.76
C THR A 4 10.88 -10.92 1.33
N GLU A 5 9.98 -11.61 2.02
CA GLU A 5 10.20 -12.98 2.43
C GLU A 5 10.09 -13.85 1.17
N LEU A 6 11.23 -14.23 0.61
CA LEU A 6 11.28 -15.15 -0.51
C LEU A 6 10.77 -16.52 -0.04
N THR A 7 9.65 -16.96 -0.58
CA THR A 7 9.10 -18.29 -0.29
C THR A 7 9.55 -19.28 -1.37
N VAL A 8 10.21 -20.36 -0.96
CA VAL A 8 10.53 -21.48 -1.88
C VAL A 8 9.28 -22.32 -2.09
N LEU A 9 8.83 -22.43 -3.34
CA LEU A 9 7.62 -23.18 -3.71
C LEU A 9 7.90 -24.68 -3.83
N GLY A 10 8.97 -25.02 -4.55
CA GLY A 10 9.45 -26.38 -4.72
C GLY A 10 10.87 -26.39 -5.29
N TYR A 11 11.49 -27.55 -5.31
CA TYR A 11 12.87 -27.72 -5.78
C TYR A 11 13.08 -29.12 -6.37
N PHE A 12 14.11 -29.24 -7.20
CA PHE A 12 14.68 -30.53 -7.58
C PHE A 12 15.95 -30.77 -6.77
N SER A 13 16.09 -31.98 -6.23
CA SER A 13 17.39 -32.44 -5.77
C SER A 13 18.25 -32.82 -6.97
N SER A 14 19.57 -32.70 -6.86
CA SER A 14 20.51 -33.12 -7.91
C SER A 14 20.42 -34.61 -8.27
N PHE A 15 19.77 -35.42 -7.42
CA PHE A 15 19.62 -36.86 -7.57
C PHE A 15 18.17 -37.31 -7.78
N ASP A 16 17.22 -36.37 -7.80
CA ASP A 16 15.79 -36.67 -7.90
C ASP A 16 15.23 -36.09 -9.20
N THR A 17 14.39 -36.89 -9.86
CA THR A 17 13.67 -36.50 -11.07
C THR A 17 12.35 -35.81 -10.75
N ASP A 18 11.84 -36.01 -9.54
CA ASP A 18 10.53 -35.52 -9.13
C ASP A 18 10.64 -34.18 -8.39
N LEU A 19 9.65 -33.31 -8.63
CA LEU A 19 9.56 -32.03 -7.94
C LEU A 19 9.19 -32.26 -6.47
N GLN A 20 10.01 -31.72 -5.57
CA GLN A 20 9.71 -31.69 -4.14
C GLN A 20 9.05 -30.37 -3.79
N GLU A 21 7.77 -30.39 -3.39
CA GLU A 21 7.09 -29.21 -2.83
C GLU A 21 7.58 -28.96 -1.40
N LYS A 22 8.11 -27.76 -1.10
CA LYS A 22 8.68 -27.47 0.23
C LYS A 22 7.63 -27.46 1.33
N TYR A 23 6.47 -26.89 1.02
CA TYR A 23 5.29 -26.91 1.86
C TYR A 23 4.19 -27.49 0.98
N LYS A 24 3.62 -28.65 1.36
CA LYS A 24 2.54 -29.36 0.61
C LYS A 24 1.23 -28.56 0.48
N ASP A 25 1.32 -27.24 0.65
CA ASP A 25 0.27 -26.25 0.68
C ASP A 25 -0.26 -25.92 -0.72
N TRP A 26 0.46 -26.32 -1.77
CA TRP A 26 0.08 -26.05 -3.16
C TRP A 26 -0.90 -27.06 -3.76
N GLN A 27 -1.32 -28.07 -2.99
CA GLN A 27 -2.42 -28.98 -3.34
C GLN A 27 -2.29 -29.61 -4.74
N ASN A 28 -1.07 -30.00 -5.14
CA ASN A 28 -0.76 -30.56 -6.46
C ASN A 28 -1.05 -29.58 -7.62
N ARG A 29 -0.86 -28.27 -7.40
CA ARG A 29 -0.91 -27.26 -8.46
C ARG A 29 0.45 -27.01 -9.09
N LEU A 30 1.54 -27.46 -8.48
CA LEU A 30 2.88 -27.31 -9.01
C LEU A 30 3.23 -28.56 -9.82
N LYS A 31 3.72 -28.35 -11.04
CA LYS A 31 4.41 -29.37 -11.81
C LYS A 31 5.72 -28.79 -12.30
N ALA A 32 6.75 -29.61 -12.34
CA ALA A 32 7.99 -29.23 -12.97
C ALA A 32 8.63 -30.48 -13.58
N LYS A 33 9.47 -30.29 -14.58
CA LYS A 33 10.29 -31.35 -15.17
C LYS A 33 11.60 -30.78 -15.68
N TRP A 34 12.62 -31.62 -15.74
CA TRP A 34 13.82 -31.34 -16.52
C TRP A 34 13.48 -31.41 -18.01
N GLU A 35 13.75 -30.33 -18.74
CA GLU A 35 13.70 -30.34 -20.21
C GLU A 35 15.03 -30.84 -20.78
N ASP A 36 16.14 -30.48 -20.12
CA ASP A 36 17.48 -30.97 -20.45
C ASP A 36 18.31 -31.09 -19.16
N GLU A 37 18.50 -32.32 -18.67
CA GLU A 37 19.25 -32.60 -17.44
C GLU A 37 20.74 -32.26 -17.54
N ASN A 38 21.30 -32.25 -18.75
CA ASN A 38 22.71 -31.94 -18.98
C ASN A 38 22.94 -30.42 -18.91
N LYS A 39 21.98 -29.65 -19.43
CA LYS A 39 21.99 -28.18 -19.35
C LYS A 39 21.37 -27.63 -18.06
N LYS A 40 20.81 -28.50 -17.22
CA LYS A 40 20.06 -28.13 -16.01
C LYS A 40 18.93 -27.15 -16.34
N GLU A 41 18.26 -27.40 -17.47
CA GLU A 41 17.10 -26.63 -17.90
C GLU A 41 15.83 -27.26 -17.35
N MET A 42 15.04 -26.49 -16.61
CA MET A 42 13.80 -26.93 -16.00
C MET A 42 12.61 -26.13 -16.50
N SER A 43 11.48 -26.80 -16.68
CA SER A 43 10.18 -26.17 -16.88
C SER A 43 9.39 -26.23 -15.58
N PHE A 44 8.61 -25.19 -15.34
CA PHE A 44 7.73 -25.07 -14.18
C PHE A 44 6.35 -24.65 -14.64
N GLU A 45 5.34 -25.39 -14.22
CA GLU A 45 3.93 -25.19 -14.53
C GLU A 45 3.14 -25.00 -13.23
N LEU A 46 2.39 -23.90 -13.16
CA LEU A 46 1.43 -23.65 -12.10
C LEU A 46 0.01 -23.82 -12.65
N LEU A 47 -0.67 -24.87 -12.19
CA LEU A 47 -2.01 -25.25 -12.62
C LEU A 47 -3.08 -24.57 -11.77
N ARG A 48 -4.28 -24.42 -12.33
CA ARG A 48 -5.45 -23.87 -11.62
C ARG A 48 -5.10 -22.52 -10.96
N LEU A 49 -4.68 -21.57 -11.80
CA LEU A 49 -4.29 -20.23 -11.36
C LEU A 49 -5.39 -19.56 -10.54
N GLN A 50 -4.98 -18.92 -9.46
CA GLN A 50 -5.78 -18.19 -8.51
C GLN A 50 -5.21 -16.77 -8.35
N ALA A 51 -6.04 -15.81 -7.94
CA ALA A 51 -5.61 -14.41 -7.81
C ALA A 51 -4.40 -14.22 -6.86
N ASN A 52 -4.25 -15.09 -5.84
CA ASN A 52 -3.13 -15.09 -4.90
C ASN A 52 -1.81 -15.60 -5.51
N ASP A 53 -1.83 -16.25 -6.67
CA ASP A 53 -0.63 -16.67 -7.42
C ASP A 53 0.02 -15.50 -8.17
N THR A 54 -0.58 -14.32 -8.14
CA THR A 54 0.02 -13.10 -8.70
C THR A 54 1.31 -12.77 -7.93
N GLY A 55 2.47 -12.93 -8.57
CA GLY A 55 3.77 -12.81 -7.91
C GLY A 55 4.98 -12.86 -8.85
N PHE A 56 6.16 -12.49 -8.32
CA PHE A 56 7.41 -12.53 -9.08
C PHE A 56 8.11 -13.86 -8.81
N TYR A 57 8.21 -14.68 -9.85
CA TYR A 57 8.75 -16.03 -9.79
C TYR A 57 10.22 -16.01 -10.20
N LEU A 58 11.08 -16.50 -9.32
CA LEU A 58 12.52 -16.57 -9.52
C LEU A 58 12.95 -18.02 -9.66
N CYS A 59 13.86 -18.27 -10.60
CA CYS A 59 14.60 -19.52 -10.64
C CYS A 59 15.90 -19.34 -9.86
N ALA A 60 16.23 -20.32 -9.03
CA ALA A 60 17.45 -20.32 -8.23
C ALA A 60 18.06 -21.72 -8.18
N ALA A 61 19.40 -21.76 -8.17
CA ALA A 61 20.17 -22.95 -7.86
C ALA A 61 20.74 -22.81 -6.45
N TYR A 62 20.49 -23.80 -5.59
CA TYR A 62 21.03 -23.83 -4.23
C TYR A 62 22.14 -24.86 -4.13
N ARG A 63 23.25 -24.48 -3.48
CA ARG A 63 24.38 -25.38 -3.24
C ARG A 63 24.59 -25.56 -1.74
N GLU A 64 24.24 -26.74 -1.24
CA GLU A 64 24.32 -27.08 0.19
C GLU A 64 25.72 -26.89 0.77
N THR A 65 26.78 -27.29 0.05
CA THR A 65 28.17 -27.17 0.53
C THR A 65 28.65 -25.73 0.74
N ALA A 66 28.01 -24.77 0.07
CA ALA A 66 28.36 -23.34 0.16
C ALA A 66 27.31 -22.54 0.95
N GLU A 67 26.18 -23.15 1.32
CA GLU A 67 25.01 -22.49 1.89
C GLU A 67 24.51 -21.28 1.05
N GLU A 68 24.77 -21.30 -0.25
CA GLU A 68 24.51 -20.18 -1.15
C GLU A 68 23.41 -20.51 -2.18
N ALA A 69 22.56 -19.52 -2.44
CA ALA A 69 21.56 -19.56 -3.51
C ALA A 69 21.97 -18.58 -4.63
N HIS A 70 22.12 -19.10 -5.84
CA HIS A 70 22.35 -18.31 -7.05
C HIS A 70 21.05 -18.14 -7.81
N PHE A 71 20.64 -16.89 -8.00
CA PHE A 71 19.43 -16.57 -8.76
C PHE A 71 19.76 -16.39 -10.24
N ALA A 72 18.82 -16.80 -11.10
CA ALA A 72 18.89 -16.44 -12.51
C ALA A 72 18.95 -14.90 -12.66
N PRO A 73 19.57 -14.38 -13.73
CA PRO A 73 19.66 -12.93 -13.95
C PRO A 73 18.31 -12.22 -14.05
N GLY A 74 17.22 -12.97 -14.28
CA GLY A 74 15.87 -12.46 -14.38
C GLY A 74 14.85 -13.38 -13.69
N GLY A 75 13.58 -12.95 -13.74
CA GLY A 75 12.44 -13.70 -13.21
C GLY A 75 11.20 -13.44 -14.05
N THR A 76 10.17 -14.23 -13.77
CA THR A 76 8.88 -14.15 -14.47
C THR A 76 7.86 -13.42 -13.61
N LYS A 77 7.26 -12.37 -14.16
CA LYS A 77 6.14 -11.67 -13.54
C LYS A 77 4.83 -12.32 -13.97
N LEU A 78 4.15 -12.99 -13.03
CA LEU A 78 2.84 -13.59 -13.27
C LEU A 78 1.73 -12.68 -12.73
N LEU A 79 0.82 -12.27 -13.60
CA LEU A 79 -0.40 -11.57 -13.23
C LEU A 79 -1.59 -12.50 -13.50
N VAL A 80 -2.33 -12.86 -12.46
CA VAL A 80 -3.59 -13.59 -12.60
C VAL A 80 -4.73 -12.60 -12.50
N THR A 81 -5.45 -12.38 -13.61
CA THR A 81 -6.60 -11.48 -13.67
C THR A 81 -7.88 -12.23 -13.34
N ASP A 82 -8.83 -11.57 -12.66
CA ASP A 82 -10.18 -12.07 -12.49
C ASP A 82 -11.09 -11.30 -13.47
N PRO A 83 -11.77 -11.97 -14.42
CA PRO A 83 -12.66 -11.31 -15.38
C PRO A 83 -13.74 -10.44 -14.72
N LYS A 84 -14.11 -10.71 -13.47
CA LYS A 84 -15.05 -9.86 -12.70
C LYS A 84 -14.50 -8.46 -12.46
N CYS A 85 -13.18 -8.30 -12.47
CA CYS A 85 -12.49 -7.04 -12.25
C CYS A 85 -12.26 -6.24 -13.54
N ASP A 86 -12.61 -6.76 -14.72
CA ASP A 86 -12.33 -6.09 -16.01
C ASP A 86 -13.17 -4.82 -16.22
N ASN A 87 -14.36 -4.75 -15.62
CA ASN A 87 -15.29 -3.61 -15.76
C ASN A 87 -15.16 -2.55 -14.65
N GLN A 88 -14.04 -2.52 -13.93
CA GLN A 88 -13.83 -1.56 -12.86
C GLN A 88 -13.41 -0.17 -13.38
N PRO A 89 -13.74 0.92 -12.67
CA PRO A 89 -13.35 2.28 -13.04
C PRO A 89 -11.84 2.42 -13.15
N SER A 90 -11.34 3.27 -14.05
CA SER A 90 -9.89 3.47 -14.19
C SER A 90 -9.23 3.91 -12.87
N PRO A 91 -8.05 3.35 -12.54
CA PRO A 91 -7.32 3.76 -11.35
C PRO A 91 -6.95 5.24 -11.42
N ARG A 92 -6.74 5.84 -10.25
CA ARG A 92 -6.31 7.23 -10.12
C ARG A 92 -5.10 7.35 -9.22
N VAL A 93 -4.25 8.32 -9.57
CA VAL A 93 -3.13 8.76 -8.76
C VAL A 93 -3.38 10.23 -8.46
N VAL A 94 -3.32 10.59 -7.18
CA VAL A 94 -3.55 11.95 -6.70
C VAL A 94 -2.41 12.34 -5.79
N LEU A 95 -1.76 13.47 -6.10
CA LEU A 95 -0.72 14.06 -5.30
C LEU A 95 -1.31 15.16 -4.42
N LEU A 96 -1.38 14.88 -3.11
CA LEU A 96 -1.97 15.78 -2.14
C LEU A 96 -1.04 16.95 -1.81
N SER A 97 -1.66 18.07 -1.46
CA SER A 97 -0.98 19.31 -1.07
C SER A 97 0.06 19.09 0.04
N PRO A 98 1.15 19.88 0.04
CA PRO A 98 2.24 19.72 0.99
C PRO A 98 1.79 19.92 2.43
N LEU A 99 2.17 18.98 3.31
CA LEU A 99 2.09 19.15 4.75
C LEU A 99 3.39 19.76 5.27
N CYS A 100 3.31 20.94 5.87
CA CYS A 100 4.45 21.66 6.43
C CYS A 100 4.66 21.28 7.89
N HIS A 101 5.83 20.76 8.25
CA HIS A 101 6.21 20.57 9.65
C HIS A 101 7.67 21.00 9.87
N LYS A 102 7.86 22.07 10.64
CA LYS A 102 9.17 22.70 10.88
C LYS A 102 9.87 23.06 9.55
N LYS A 103 11.05 22.50 9.30
CA LYS A 103 11.88 22.76 8.11
C LYS A 103 11.67 21.73 6.98
N ARG A 104 10.61 20.91 7.07
CA ARG A 104 10.33 19.85 6.08
C ARG A 104 8.92 19.97 5.53
N ILE A 105 8.82 19.62 4.26
CA ILE A 105 7.56 19.44 3.53
C ILE A 105 7.37 17.95 3.31
N THR A 106 6.14 17.47 3.49
CA THR A 106 5.76 16.10 3.15
C THR A 106 4.71 16.13 2.06
N LEU A 107 5.00 15.50 0.93
CA LEU A 107 4.04 15.23 -0.14
C LEU A 107 3.47 13.82 0.06
N VAL A 108 2.19 13.65 -0.24
CA VAL A 108 1.50 12.36 -0.12
C VAL A 108 0.89 12.00 -1.47
N CYS A 109 1.34 10.91 -2.05
CA CYS A 109 0.78 10.35 -3.27
C CYS A 109 -0.19 9.22 -2.89
N LEU A 110 -1.46 9.39 -3.24
CA LEU A 110 -2.50 8.38 -3.09
C LEU A 110 -2.72 7.68 -4.42
N ALA A 111 -2.64 6.35 -4.42
CA ALA A 111 -2.88 5.50 -5.57
C ALA A 111 -4.05 4.58 -5.23
N GLU A 112 -5.15 4.65 -5.98
CA GLU A 112 -6.38 3.91 -5.66
C GLU A 112 -7.13 3.48 -6.92
N GLY A 113 -8.01 2.48 -6.77
CA GLY A 113 -8.75 1.90 -7.90
C GLY A 113 -7.93 0.95 -8.75
N PHE A 114 -6.76 0.48 -8.28
CA PHE A 114 -5.96 -0.47 -9.05
C PHE A 114 -6.61 -1.86 -8.95
N HIS A 115 -6.73 -2.57 -10.07
CA HIS A 115 -7.54 -3.81 -10.11
C HIS A 115 -6.80 -5.06 -9.65
N TYR A 116 -5.48 -4.97 -9.49
CA TYR A 116 -4.65 -6.14 -9.25
C TYR A 116 -3.87 -6.03 -7.93
N LYS A 117 -3.67 -7.19 -7.29
CA LYS A 117 -2.90 -7.32 -6.04
C LYS A 117 -1.40 -7.11 -6.24
N TRP A 118 -0.92 -7.07 -7.49
CA TRP A 118 0.51 -6.91 -7.80
C TRP A 118 1.08 -5.62 -7.18
N PRO A 119 2.30 -5.64 -6.60
CA PRO A 119 2.96 -4.46 -6.05
C PRO A 119 2.90 -3.24 -6.97
N LEU A 120 2.26 -2.18 -6.51
CA LEU A 120 2.30 -0.85 -7.12
C LEU A 120 3.70 -0.28 -6.92
N ASP A 121 4.48 -0.18 -8.00
CA ASP A 121 5.79 0.45 -7.92
C ASP A 121 5.62 1.96 -7.96
N VAL A 122 5.89 2.62 -6.84
CA VAL A 122 5.78 4.06 -6.68
C VAL A 122 7.16 4.69 -6.83
N ILE A 123 7.31 5.57 -7.81
CA ILE A 123 8.54 6.28 -8.14
C ILE A 123 8.28 7.77 -7.98
N TRP A 124 9.18 8.46 -7.28
CA TRP A 124 9.15 9.91 -7.15
C TRP A 124 10.15 10.54 -8.07
N GLU A 125 9.77 11.62 -8.74
CA GLU A 125 10.66 12.41 -9.57
C GLU A 125 10.67 13.88 -9.13
N ARG A 126 11.81 14.54 -9.35
CA ARG A 126 11.99 15.98 -9.25
C ARG A 126 12.48 16.48 -10.60
N ASN A 127 11.70 17.32 -11.27
CA ASN A 127 11.96 17.83 -12.61
C ASN A 127 12.31 16.69 -13.61
N GLY A 128 11.57 15.57 -13.53
CA GLY A 128 11.79 14.39 -14.38
C GLY A 128 12.97 13.50 -13.99
N GLN A 129 13.66 13.77 -12.86
CA GLN A 129 14.74 12.92 -12.37
C GLN A 129 14.31 12.13 -11.14
N ASN A 130 14.60 10.82 -11.13
CA ASN A 130 14.28 9.93 -10.02
C ASN A 130 14.89 10.41 -8.70
N ILE A 131 14.04 10.50 -7.68
CA ILE A 131 14.44 10.75 -6.30
C ILE A 131 14.80 9.41 -5.65
N SER A 132 15.82 9.43 -4.78
CA SER A 132 16.22 8.24 -4.02
C SER A 132 15.04 7.67 -3.21
N ARG A 133 14.84 6.35 -3.29
CA ARG A 133 13.80 5.64 -2.51
C ARG A 133 13.97 5.83 -1.00
N LEU A 134 15.17 6.16 -0.52
CA LEU A 134 15.44 6.46 0.90
C LEU A 134 14.72 7.71 1.40
N SER A 135 14.33 8.62 0.51
CA SER A 135 13.60 9.84 0.86
C SER A 135 12.07 9.64 0.89
N SER A 136 11.61 8.46 0.51
CA SER A 136 10.19 8.12 0.42
C SER A 136 9.83 6.89 1.24
N ALA A 137 8.59 6.84 1.74
CA ALA A 137 8.05 5.68 2.41
C ALA A 137 6.69 5.32 1.78
N THR A 138 6.59 4.12 1.22
CA THR A 138 5.36 3.58 0.64
C THR A 138 4.72 2.60 1.60
N GLU A 139 3.42 2.76 1.85
CA GLU A 139 2.63 1.84 2.67
C GLU A 139 2.44 0.49 1.97
N SER A 140 2.14 -0.53 2.76
CA SER A 140 1.65 -1.80 2.20
C SER A 140 0.35 -1.59 1.44
N ILE A 141 0.15 -2.38 0.40
CA ILE A 141 -1.06 -2.34 -0.41
C ILE A 141 -2.24 -2.82 0.44
N LYS A 142 -3.33 -2.06 0.39
CA LYS A 142 -4.58 -2.35 1.07
C LYS A 142 -5.63 -2.73 0.03
N LYS A 143 -6.35 -3.83 0.28
CA LYS A 143 -7.52 -4.25 -0.50
C LYS A 143 -8.75 -3.50 0.02
N GLN A 144 -9.47 -2.79 -0.84
CA GLN A 144 -10.67 -2.00 -0.56
C GLN A 144 -11.86 -2.55 -1.36
N GLY A 145 -12.39 -3.70 -0.95
CA GLY A 145 -13.38 -4.46 -1.75
C GLY A 145 -12.71 -5.46 -2.68
N GLU A 146 -13.45 -6.08 -3.60
CA GLU A 146 -12.93 -7.25 -4.33
C GLU A 146 -11.82 -6.94 -5.34
N CYS A 147 -11.97 -5.86 -6.10
CA CYS A 147 -11.13 -5.52 -7.24
C CYS A 147 -10.51 -4.12 -7.13
N ASN A 148 -10.32 -3.61 -5.92
CA ASN A 148 -9.77 -2.28 -5.70
C ASN A 148 -8.64 -2.35 -4.68
N PHE A 149 -7.45 -2.03 -5.15
CA PHE A 149 -6.22 -2.00 -4.38
C PHE A 149 -5.71 -0.56 -4.34
N ALA A 150 -5.22 -0.18 -3.16
CA ALA A 150 -4.73 1.16 -2.91
C ALA A 150 -3.42 1.13 -2.12
N THR A 151 -2.58 2.14 -2.34
CA THR A 151 -1.43 2.44 -1.48
C THR A 151 -1.26 3.95 -1.37
N ALA A 152 -0.49 4.36 -0.35
CA ALA A 152 -0.05 5.74 -0.20
C ALA A 152 1.47 5.76 -0.06
N SER A 153 2.12 6.70 -0.75
CA SER A 153 3.54 6.97 -0.56
C SER A 153 3.74 8.39 -0.04
N ARG A 154 4.67 8.56 0.88
CA ARG A 154 5.06 9.87 1.41
C ARG A 154 6.47 10.20 0.97
N LEU A 155 6.68 11.39 0.43
CA LEU A 155 8.00 11.94 0.12
C LEU A 155 8.29 13.09 1.08
N SER A 156 9.43 13.04 1.76
CA SER A 156 9.85 14.11 2.66
C SER A 156 10.99 14.91 2.05
N ILE A 157 10.78 16.22 1.88
CA ILE A 157 11.73 17.16 1.29
C ILE A 157 12.03 18.30 2.27
N LEU A 158 13.16 18.99 2.07
CA LEU A 158 13.48 20.20 2.82
C LEU A 158 12.62 21.36 2.31
N ALA A 159 12.19 22.24 3.21
CA ALA A 159 11.38 23.41 2.84
C ALA A 159 12.12 24.34 1.87
N GLU A 160 13.43 24.48 2.02
CA GLU A 160 14.29 25.26 1.09
C GLU A 160 14.31 24.66 -0.32
N GLU A 161 14.26 23.34 -0.46
CA GLU A 161 14.22 22.66 -1.76
C GLU A 161 12.85 22.84 -2.42
N TRP A 162 11.77 22.77 -1.65
CA TRP A 162 10.42 23.04 -2.12
C TRP A 162 10.27 24.48 -2.66
N GLN A 163 10.85 25.45 -1.94
CA GLN A 163 10.81 26.87 -2.30
C GLN A 163 11.53 27.21 -3.61
N LYS A 164 12.39 26.32 -4.13
CA LYS A 164 13.05 26.50 -5.42
C LYS A 164 12.10 26.33 -6.62
N GLY A 165 10.84 25.99 -6.39
CA GLY A 165 9.85 25.88 -7.46
C GLY A 165 10.02 24.65 -8.35
N HIS A 166 10.63 23.58 -7.82
CA HIS A 166 10.78 22.33 -8.56
C HIS A 166 9.44 21.62 -8.75
N ASN A 167 9.26 20.97 -9.90
CA ASN A 167 8.13 20.07 -10.12
C ASN A 167 8.42 18.72 -9.47
N TYR A 168 7.55 18.29 -8.56
CA TYR A 168 7.58 16.97 -7.94
C TYR A 168 6.42 16.15 -8.47
N SER A 169 6.72 14.94 -8.94
CA SER A 169 5.72 14.02 -9.44
C SER A 169 5.83 12.65 -8.78
N CYS A 170 4.69 11.98 -8.67
CA CYS A 170 4.57 10.60 -8.25
C CYS A 170 4.09 9.78 -9.43
N HIS A 171 4.83 8.74 -9.78
CA HIS A 171 4.49 7.78 -10.83
C HIS A 171 4.21 6.42 -10.21
N VAL A 172 3.06 5.85 -10.51
CA VAL A 172 2.63 4.55 -10.03
C VAL A 172 2.54 3.60 -11.21
N LYS A 173 3.35 2.55 -11.17
CA LYS A 173 3.44 1.55 -12.24
C LYS A 173 2.80 0.24 -11.81
N GLN A 174 1.86 -0.24 -12.61
CA GLN A 174 1.27 -1.58 -12.50
C GLN A 174 1.13 -2.19 -13.90
N THR A 175 1.69 -3.39 -14.10
CA THR A 175 1.43 -4.22 -15.31
C THR A 175 1.58 -3.48 -16.65
N GLY A 176 2.56 -2.57 -16.75
CA GLY A 176 2.81 -1.77 -17.96
C GLY A 176 2.04 -0.44 -18.02
N GLN A 177 0.97 -0.29 -17.24
CA GLN A 177 0.31 0.98 -17.00
C GLN A 177 1.16 1.86 -16.07
N VAL A 178 1.28 3.14 -16.42
CA VAL A 178 1.89 4.17 -15.58
C VAL A 178 0.88 5.30 -15.44
N LEU A 179 0.50 5.59 -14.21
CA LEU A 179 -0.31 6.75 -13.86
C LEU A 179 0.50 7.69 -12.99
N SER A 180 0.30 8.98 -13.15
CA SER A 180 1.06 9.96 -12.39
C SER A 180 0.24 11.20 -12.08
N ASP A 181 0.70 11.91 -11.07
CA ASP A 181 0.25 13.26 -10.75
C ASP A 181 1.45 14.08 -10.27
N SER A 182 1.35 15.40 -10.39
CA SER A 182 2.46 16.32 -10.16
C SER A 182 2.05 17.61 -9.48
N VAL A 183 2.97 18.20 -8.73
CA VAL A 183 2.79 19.48 -8.06
C VAL A 183 4.07 20.29 -8.17
N GLU A 184 3.91 21.58 -8.41
CA GLU A 184 5.04 22.51 -8.41
C GLU A 184 5.29 23.03 -7.00
N GLY A 185 6.57 23.05 -6.64
CA GLY A 185 7.06 23.76 -5.49
C GLY A 185 6.64 25.23 -5.56
N SER A 186 6.35 25.81 -4.41
CA SER A 186 6.01 27.23 -4.34
C SER A 186 7.02 27.94 -3.43
N PRO A 187 7.63 29.05 -3.88
CA PRO A 187 8.39 29.94 -3.00
C PRO A 187 7.40 30.55 -1.99
N VAL A 188 7.24 29.91 -0.84
CA VAL A 188 6.34 30.40 0.21
C VAL A 188 6.89 31.72 0.77
N HIS A 189 6.26 32.83 0.38
CA HIS A 189 5.69 33.78 1.35
C HIS A 189 4.16 33.65 1.31
N LYS A 190 3.66 32.48 1.70
CA LYS A 190 2.31 32.35 2.26
C LYS A 190 2.46 32.11 3.75
N THR A 191 2.61 33.20 4.48
CA THR A 191 2.05 33.29 5.83
C THR A 191 0.52 33.30 5.69
N GLU A 192 -0.06 32.21 5.16
CA GLU A 192 -1.48 31.92 5.38
C GLU A 192 -1.55 30.99 6.59
N SER A 193 -1.18 31.57 7.73
CA SER A 193 -1.89 31.38 8.98
C SER A 193 -3.36 31.79 8.80
N THR A 194 -4.11 31.07 7.96
CA THR A 194 -5.55 31.29 7.78
C THR A 194 -6.33 30.08 7.23
N SER A 195 -5.71 28.91 7.02
CA SER A 195 -6.48 27.67 6.78
C SER A 195 -6.49 26.74 8.01
N GLY A 196 -5.41 26.71 8.79
CA GLY A 196 -5.36 25.96 10.06
C GLY A 196 -6.26 26.53 11.16
N ILE A 197 -6.61 27.82 11.10
CA ILE A 197 -7.51 28.43 12.09
C ILE A 197 -8.96 27.98 11.83
N SER A 198 -9.36 27.72 10.58
CA SER A 198 -10.72 27.31 10.24
C SER A 198 -11.06 25.88 10.70
N GLU A 199 -10.18 24.90 10.48
CA GLU A 199 -10.42 23.51 10.89
C GLU A 199 -10.18 23.27 12.39
N ILE A 200 -9.21 23.96 12.99
CA ILE A 200 -8.98 23.91 14.44
C ILE A 200 -10.13 24.62 15.18
N GLN A 201 -10.65 25.75 14.69
CA GLN A 201 -11.86 26.33 15.26
C GLN A 201 -13.06 25.42 15.07
N LEU A 202 -13.26 24.82 13.89
CA LEU A 202 -14.41 23.94 13.66
C LEU A 202 -14.39 22.71 14.59
N SER A 203 -13.20 22.13 14.83
CA SER A 203 -13.03 21.02 15.78
C SER A 203 -13.15 21.46 17.26
N LEU A 204 -12.67 22.65 17.63
CA LEU A 204 -12.92 23.21 18.97
C LEU A 204 -14.40 23.50 19.20
N TYR A 205 -15.09 24.12 18.24
CA TYR A 205 -16.52 24.40 18.31
C TYR A 205 -17.31 23.09 18.34
N ALA A 206 -16.99 22.11 17.49
CA ALA A 206 -17.63 20.80 17.53
C ALA A 206 -17.42 20.11 18.88
N GLY A 207 -16.20 20.15 19.44
CA GLY A 207 -15.91 19.64 20.78
C GLY A 207 -16.74 20.34 21.85
N GLN A 208 -16.80 21.68 21.82
CA GLN A 208 -17.56 22.48 22.78
C GLN A 208 -19.08 22.22 22.68
N PHE A 209 -19.63 22.07 21.48
CA PHE A 209 -21.02 21.66 21.27
C PHE A 209 -21.28 20.24 21.79
N ILE A 210 -20.37 19.29 21.56
CA ILE A 210 -20.48 17.93 22.10
C ILE A 210 -20.47 17.95 23.63
N PHE A 211 -19.56 18.72 24.26
CA PHE A 211 -19.51 18.87 25.71
C PHE A 211 -20.79 19.48 26.28
N LEU A 212 -21.35 20.51 25.64
CA LEU A 212 -22.62 21.12 26.05
C LEU A 212 -23.79 20.13 25.91
N LEU A 213 -23.85 19.36 24.83
CA LEU A 213 -24.88 18.34 24.62
C LEU A 213 -24.78 17.21 25.65
N LEU A 214 -23.57 16.76 25.97
CA LEU A 214 -23.35 15.74 27.01
C LEU A 214 -23.70 16.27 28.40
N GLY A 215 -23.36 17.53 28.71
CA GLY A 215 -23.75 18.20 29.95
C GLY A 215 -25.27 18.32 30.08
N ALA A 216 -25.96 18.76 29.02
CA ALA A 216 -27.42 18.87 29.00
C ALA A 216 -28.10 17.50 29.16
N LYS A 217 -27.60 16.45 28.49
CA LYS A 217 -28.08 15.08 28.67
C LYS A 217 -27.89 14.62 30.11
N SER A 218 -26.74 14.86 30.72
CA SER A 218 -26.47 14.49 32.12
C SER A 218 -27.43 15.15 33.11
N LEU A 219 -27.71 16.46 32.92
CA LEU A 219 -28.71 17.18 33.72
C LEU A 219 -30.13 16.65 33.50
N ALA A 220 -30.51 16.31 32.26
CA ALA A 220 -31.79 15.69 32.00
C ALA A 220 -31.91 14.32 32.67
N TYR A 221 -30.86 13.48 32.59
CA TYR A 221 -30.82 12.18 33.26
C TYR A 221 -30.94 12.31 34.78
N SER A 222 -30.28 13.30 35.40
CA SER A 222 -30.36 13.50 36.85
C SER A 222 -31.74 13.99 37.30
N VAL A 223 -32.38 14.87 36.51
CA VAL A 223 -33.77 15.31 36.74
C VAL A 223 -34.74 14.15 36.59
N ILE A 224 -34.63 13.35 35.52
CA ILE A 224 -35.47 12.17 35.30
C ILE A 224 -35.30 11.16 36.43
N LEU A 225 -34.06 10.88 36.87
CA LEU A 225 -33.78 10.00 38.02
C LEU A 225 -34.35 10.56 39.33
N GLY A 226 -34.30 11.89 39.53
CA GLY A 226 -34.90 12.56 40.68
C GLY A 226 -36.42 12.42 40.70
N ILE A 227 -37.06 12.69 39.56
CA ILE A 227 -38.51 12.51 39.37
C ILE A 227 -38.90 11.05 39.56
N TYR A 228 -38.17 10.11 38.96
CA TYR A 228 -38.39 8.66 39.12
C TYR A 228 -38.27 8.22 40.58
N LYS A 229 -37.26 8.71 41.31
CA LYS A 229 -37.12 8.45 42.76
C LYS A 229 -38.30 9.03 43.56
N ILE A 230 -38.83 10.18 43.17
CA ILE A 230 -40.01 10.78 43.81
C ILE A 230 -41.27 9.96 43.54
N TYR A 231 -41.51 9.53 42.31
CA TYR A 231 -42.63 8.63 41.96
C TYR A 231 -42.55 7.32 42.72
N ARG A 232 -41.38 6.67 42.72
CA ARG A 232 -41.15 5.43 43.47
C ARG A 232 -41.39 5.58 44.98
N LYS A 233 -41.05 6.74 45.57
CA LYS A 233 -41.25 7.00 47.01
C LYS A 233 -42.71 7.31 47.34
N LYS A 234 -43.51 7.79 46.38
CA LYS A 234 -44.93 8.11 46.55
C LYS A 234 -45.88 6.94 46.27
N GLY A 235 -45.39 5.77 45.87
CA GLY A 235 -46.21 4.56 45.75
C GLY A 235 -47.27 4.64 44.64
N LEU A 236 -46.96 5.34 43.54
CA LEU A 236 -47.64 5.21 42.25
C LEU A 236 -46.82 4.32 41.31
#